data_AF-A0A3P7J7A8-F1
#
_entry.id   AF-A0A3P7J7A8-F1
#
_cell.length_a   1.000
_cell.length_b   1.000
_cell.length_c   1.000
_cell.angle_alpha   90.00
_cell.angle_beta   90.00
_cell.angle_gamma   90.00
#
_symmetry.space_group_name_H-M   'P 1'
#
loop_
_entity.id
_entity.type
_entity.pdbx_description
1 polymer ?
#
loop_
_entity_poly.entity_id
_entity_poly.type
_entity_poly.pdbx_seq_one_letter_code
_entity_poly.pdbx_strand_id
1 'polypeptide(L)'
;RLWAATSIVALDENYNRRVAGFSNVDSFYEWCSCLDHLPKLKVPMIFLNAEDDPLIPSCLWEPVKELASRSEDMAFITTRHGGHLGFLEGGSFSPHSVTWLDRFIVEMADRAIETY
;
A
#
# COMPACT_ATOMS: atom_id res chain seq x y z
N ARG A 1 -13.97 16.74 -21.07
CA ARG A 1 -14.28 15.70 -22.10
C ARG A 1 -13.58 14.43 -21.64
N LEU A 2 -14.34 13.41 -21.23
CA LEU A 2 -13.78 12.19 -20.62
C LEU A 2 -12.74 11.49 -21.49
N TRP A 3 -13.01 11.41 -22.79
CA TRP A 3 -12.14 10.79 -23.80
C TRP A 3 -10.78 11.48 -23.99
N ALA A 4 -10.59 12.68 -23.44
CA ALA A 4 -9.32 13.41 -23.52
C ALA A 4 -8.49 13.31 -22.22
N ALA A 5 -8.94 12.51 -21.23
CA ALA A 5 -8.17 12.28 -20.01
C ALA A 5 -6.90 11.49 -20.34
N THR A 6 -5.74 12.04 -19.97
CA THR A 6 -4.41 11.44 -20.19
C THR A 6 -3.76 10.96 -18.88
N SER A 7 -4.44 11.12 -17.75
CA SER A 7 -3.99 10.66 -16.43
C SER A 7 -5.16 10.12 -15.61
N ILE A 8 -4.85 9.29 -14.60
CA ILE A 8 -5.83 8.79 -13.64
C ILE A 8 -6.52 9.96 -12.91
N VAL A 9 -5.75 10.97 -12.49
CA VAL A 9 -6.31 12.19 -11.85
C VAL A 9 -7.32 12.90 -12.77
N ALA A 10 -7.02 13.00 -14.07
CA ALA A 10 -7.96 13.60 -15.02
C ALA A 10 -9.22 12.73 -15.21
N LEU A 11 -9.09 11.40 -15.19
CA LEU A 11 -10.22 10.48 -15.22
C LEU A 11 -11.09 10.64 -13.96
N ASP A 12 -10.46 10.73 -12.79
CA ASP A 12 -11.16 10.89 -11.51
C ASP A 12 -11.91 12.22 -11.43
N GLU A 13 -11.27 13.32 -11.85
CA GLU A 13 -11.86 14.65 -11.88
C GLU A 13 -13.03 14.77 -12.89
N ASN A 14 -12.94 14.09 -14.04
CA ASN A 14 -13.97 14.18 -15.07
C ASN A 14 -15.11 13.16 -14.92
N TYR A 15 -14.88 12.04 -14.23
CA TYR A 15 -15.84 10.93 -14.14
C TYR A 15 -16.05 10.42 -12.73
N ASN A 16 -15.04 9.80 -12.09
CA ASN A 16 -15.27 9.05 -10.85
C ASN A 16 -15.84 9.93 -9.73
N ARG A 17 -15.28 11.13 -9.51
CA ARG A 17 -15.80 12.04 -8.50
C ARG A 17 -17.26 12.43 -8.74
N ARG A 18 -17.67 12.56 -10.01
CA ARG A 18 -19.01 13.02 -10.38
C ARG A 18 -20.04 11.91 -10.18
N VAL A 19 -19.67 10.69 -10.57
CA VAL A 19 -20.47 9.49 -10.30
C VAL A 19 -20.64 9.29 -8.80
N ALA A 20 -19.58 9.54 -8.02
CA ALA A 20 -19.59 9.43 -6.57
C ALA A 20 -20.21 10.66 -5.84
N GLY A 21 -20.62 11.72 -6.57
CA GLY A 21 -21.32 12.87 -6.01
C GLY A 21 -20.45 13.97 -5.38
N PHE A 22 -19.13 13.97 -5.63
CA PHE A 22 -18.18 14.95 -5.09
C PHE A 22 -17.99 16.17 -5.98
N SER A 23 -17.82 17.33 -5.34
CA SER A 23 -17.65 18.63 -6.00
C SER A 23 -16.33 18.76 -6.77
N ASN A 24 -15.25 18.18 -6.24
CA ASN A 24 -13.89 18.22 -6.79
C ASN A 24 -13.16 16.90 -6.46
N VAL A 25 -12.05 16.63 -7.16
CA VAL A 25 -11.29 15.38 -6.99
C VAL A 25 -10.60 15.29 -5.64
N ASP A 26 -10.22 16.41 -5.04
CA ASP A 26 -9.54 16.41 -3.73
C ASP A 26 -10.47 15.88 -2.63
N SER A 27 -11.72 16.35 -2.58
CA SER A 27 -12.74 15.84 -1.65
C SER A 27 -13.08 14.37 -1.90
N PHE A 28 -13.00 13.93 -3.16
CA PHE A 28 -13.18 12.51 -3.50
C PHE A 28 -12.00 11.67 -2.97
N TYR A 29 -10.76 12.13 -3.13
CA TYR A 29 -9.59 11.43 -2.60
C TYR A 29 -9.50 11.46 -1.07
N GLU A 30 -9.87 12.57 -0.43
CA GLU A 30 -9.97 12.68 1.02
C GLU A 30 -10.97 11.65 1.56
N TRP A 31 -12.13 11.51 0.92
CA TRP A 31 -13.11 10.50 1.29
C TRP A 31 -12.65 9.06 1.04
N CYS A 32 -11.90 8.82 -0.04
CA CYS A 32 -11.31 7.50 -0.33
C CYS A 32 -10.14 7.15 0.59
N SER A 33 -9.55 8.12 1.28
CA SER A 33 -8.35 7.93 2.09
C SER A 33 -8.61 6.99 3.26
N CYS A 34 -7.75 5.99 3.44
CA CYS A 34 -7.81 5.10 4.59
C CYS A 34 -7.07 5.64 5.81
N LEU A 35 -6.31 6.73 5.69
CA LEU A 35 -5.35 7.19 6.70
C LEU A 35 -6.03 7.48 8.06
N ASP A 36 -7.20 8.09 8.04
CA ASP A 36 -7.98 8.42 9.26
C ASP A 36 -8.67 7.19 9.89
N HIS A 37 -8.67 6.07 9.19
CA HIS A 37 -9.23 4.80 9.66
C HIS A 37 -8.17 3.90 10.28
N LEU A 38 -6.91 4.04 9.88
CA LEU A 38 -5.83 3.20 10.39
C LEU A 38 -5.75 3.22 11.93
N PRO A 39 -5.79 4.37 12.64
CA PRO A 39 -5.72 4.37 14.12
C PRO A 39 -6.87 3.65 14.83
N LYS A 40 -7.95 3.31 14.11
CA LYS A 40 -9.14 2.64 14.66
C LYS A 40 -9.06 1.11 14.51
N LEU A 41 -8.05 0.60 13.81
CA LEU A 41 -7.82 -0.83 13.64
C LEU A 41 -7.48 -1.45 15.01
N LYS A 42 -8.12 -2.58 15.31
CA LYS A 42 -7.89 -3.38 16.53
C LYS A 42 -7.22 -4.71 16.26
N VAL A 43 -6.99 -5.01 14.98
CA VAL A 43 -6.32 -6.23 14.54
C VAL A 43 -4.88 -5.84 14.26
N PRO A 44 -3.89 -6.52 14.87
CA PRO A 44 -2.49 -6.26 14.60
C PRO A 44 -2.20 -6.36 13.10
N MET A 45 -1.50 -5.35 12.56
CA MET A 45 -1.30 -5.20 11.12
C MET A 45 0.16 -4.88 10.78
N ILE A 46 0.66 -5.54 9.74
CA ILE A 46 1.96 -5.21 9.16
C ILE A 46 1.75 -4.59 7.79
N PHE A 47 2.30 -3.40 7.62
CA PHE A 47 2.39 -2.70 6.35
C PHE A 47 3.77 -2.95 5.77
N LEU A 48 3.83 -3.31 4.48
CA LEU A 48 5.07 -3.58 3.78
C LEU A 48 5.08 -2.79 2.48
N ASN A 49 6.21 -2.14 2.19
CA ASN A 49 6.45 -1.51 0.89
C ASN A 49 7.92 -1.62 0.44
N ALA A 50 8.20 -1.33 -0.83
CA ALA A 50 9.56 -1.21 -1.34
C ALA A 50 9.91 0.25 -1.67
N GLU A 51 11.15 0.66 -1.39
CA GLU A 51 11.66 2.01 -1.71
C GLU A 51 11.75 2.24 -3.23
N ASP A 52 11.89 1.17 -4.02
CA ASP A 52 11.92 1.21 -5.49
C ASP A 52 10.57 0.90 -6.15
N ASP A 53 9.46 0.97 -5.40
CA ASP A 53 8.11 0.86 -5.96
C ASP A 53 7.81 2.04 -6.91
N PRO A 54 7.57 1.80 -8.22
CA PRO A 54 7.31 2.86 -9.19
C PRO A 54 5.89 3.45 -9.10
N LEU A 55 4.97 2.80 -8.37
CA LEU A 55 3.57 3.21 -8.26
C LEU A 55 3.28 3.92 -6.92
N ILE A 56 3.96 3.52 -5.84
CA ILE A 56 3.72 4.04 -4.48
C ILE A 56 4.94 4.81 -3.98
N PRO A 57 5.04 6.12 -4.28
CA PRO A 57 6.14 6.97 -3.82
C PRO A 57 6.14 7.17 -2.30
N SER A 58 7.27 7.63 -1.76
CA SER A 58 7.48 7.73 -0.30
C SER A 58 6.46 8.58 0.42
N CYS A 59 6.03 9.68 -0.19
CA CYS A 59 5.02 10.56 0.39
C CYS A 59 3.67 9.87 0.67
N LEU A 60 3.35 8.75 0.02
CA LEU A 60 2.11 8.01 0.28
C LEU A 60 2.24 7.03 1.45
N TRP A 61 3.42 6.45 1.67
CA TRP A 61 3.63 5.47 2.73
C TRP A 61 4.29 6.04 4.00
N GLU A 62 4.93 7.20 3.92
CA GLU A 62 5.52 7.92 5.06
C GLU A 62 4.50 8.20 6.19
N PRO A 63 3.25 8.65 5.91
CA PRO A 63 2.25 8.85 6.96
C PRO A 63 1.87 7.54 7.67
N VAL A 64 1.80 6.43 6.93
CA VAL A 64 1.52 5.10 7.48
C VAL A 64 2.67 4.63 8.37
N LYS A 65 3.92 4.89 7.95
CA LYS A 65 5.12 4.61 8.74
C LYS A 65 5.15 5.41 10.04
N GLU A 66 4.83 6.71 10.00
CA GLU A 66 4.75 7.55 11.18
C GLU A 66 3.68 7.03 12.14
N LEU A 67 2.51 6.68 11.64
CA LEU A 67 1.44 6.12 12.46
C LEU A 67 1.86 4.79 13.11
N ALA A 68 2.45 3.88 12.36
CA ALA A 68 2.94 2.61 12.87
C ALA A 68 4.00 2.78 13.96
N SER A 69 4.86 3.81 13.85
CA SER A 69 5.90 4.09 14.87
C SER A 69 5.34 4.46 16.25
N ARG A 70 4.05 4.80 16.34
CA ARG A 70 3.35 5.22 17.57
C ARG A 70 2.31 4.21 18.04
N SER A 71 2.16 3.09 17.35
CA SER A 71 1.14 2.07 17.63
C SER A 71 1.81 0.77 18.08
N GLU A 72 1.23 0.12 19.08
CA GLU A 72 1.68 -1.21 19.53
C GLU A 72 1.15 -2.33 18.61
N ASP A 73 0.03 -2.08 17.91
CA ASP A 73 -0.64 -3.05 17.04
C ASP A 73 -0.27 -2.88 15.55
N MET A 74 0.65 -1.98 15.22
CA MET A 74 1.06 -1.77 13.83
C MET A 74 2.57 -1.82 13.67
N ALA A 75 3.01 -2.46 12.60
CA ALA A 75 4.39 -2.41 12.16
C ALA A 75 4.46 -1.98 10.70
N PHE A 76 5.52 -1.26 10.36
CA PHE A 76 5.79 -0.82 8.98
C PHE A 76 7.19 -1.27 8.57
N ILE A 77 7.28 -1.98 7.45
CA ILE A 77 8.50 -2.55 6.91
C ILE A 77 8.76 -1.95 5.53
N THR A 78 9.99 -1.51 5.30
CA THR A 78 10.46 -1.13 3.96
C THR A 78 11.65 -1.95 3.54
N THR A 79 11.63 -2.42 2.31
CA THR A 79 12.80 -3.01 1.65
C THR A 79 13.42 -1.99 0.71
N ARG A 80 14.74 -2.06 0.50
CA ARG A 80 15.41 -1.24 -0.54
C ARG A 80 14.94 -1.61 -1.95
N HIS A 81 14.65 -2.90 -2.15
CA HIS A 81 14.26 -3.47 -3.42
C HIS A 81 13.07 -4.41 -3.26
N GLY A 82 12.19 -4.40 -4.25
CA GLY A 82 11.02 -5.27 -4.33
C GLY A 82 10.07 -4.85 -5.46
N GLY A 83 10.18 -3.62 -5.96
CA GLY A 83 9.21 -3.05 -6.88
C GLY A 83 7.81 -3.05 -6.28
N HIS A 84 6.79 -2.95 -7.14
CA HIS A 84 5.40 -2.90 -6.66
C HIS A 84 4.91 -4.25 -6.12
N LEU A 85 5.26 -5.35 -6.79
CA LEU A 85 4.77 -6.71 -6.48
C LEU A 85 5.86 -7.78 -6.59
N GLY A 86 7.11 -7.39 -6.82
CA GLY A 86 8.17 -8.30 -7.21
C GLY A 86 8.71 -9.09 -6.03
N PHE A 87 9.29 -8.39 -5.04
CA PHE A 87 10.03 -8.95 -3.90
C PHE A 87 10.89 -10.18 -4.28
N LEU A 88 11.41 -10.17 -5.52
CA LEU A 88 12.03 -11.32 -6.16
C LEU A 88 13.42 -11.53 -5.57
N GLU A 89 13.77 -12.78 -5.39
CA GLU A 89 15.11 -13.19 -4.98
C GLU A 89 15.63 -14.26 -5.94
N GLY A 90 16.95 -14.41 -5.97
CA GLY A 90 17.62 -15.43 -6.76
C GLY A 90 18.74 -14.85 -7.62
N GLY A 91 19.35 -15.71 -8.42
CA GLY A 91 20.43 -15.34 -9.32
C GLY A 91 19.92 -14.64 -10.58
N SER A 92 20.83 -14.01 -11.32
CA SER A 92 20.55 -13.15 -12.47
C SER A 92 19.77 -13.79 -13.64
N PHE A 93 19.60 -15.12 -13.66
CA PHE A 93 19.01 -15.84 -14.80
C PHE A 93 17.60 -16.41 -14.54
N SER A 94 17.19 -16.57 -13.28
CA SER A 94 15.82 -16.94 -12.93
C SER A 94 15.56 -16.57 -11.47
N PRO A 95 14.46 -15.86 -11.17
CA PRO A 95 14.03 -15.71 -9.79
C PRO A 95 13.68 -17.08 -9.21
N HIS A 96 13.79 -17.18 -7.89
CA HIS A 96 13.22 -18.30 -7.15
C HIS A 96 11.70 -18.31 -7.33
N SER A 97 11.11 -19.51 -7.37
CA SER A 97 9.65 -19.68 -7.44
C SER A 97 8.95 -19.26 -6.15
N VAL A 98 9.69 -19.16 -5.04
CA VAL A 98 9.23 -18.66 -3.75
C VAL A 98 10.01 -17.39 -3.46
N THR A 99 9.30 -16.26 -3.45
CA THR A 99 9.86 -14.92 -3.24
C THR A 99 10.17 -14.65 -1.77
N TRP A 100 10.81 -13.51 -1.49
CA TRP A 100 11.01 -13.06 -0.12
C TRP A 100 9.66 -12.84 0.58
N LEU A 101 8.73 -12.20 -0.14
CA LEU A 101 7.39 -11.87 0.35
C LEU A 101 6.60 -13.13 0.69
N ASP A 102 6.70 -14.18 -0.12
CA ASP A 102 5.99 -15.44 0.13
C ASP A 102 6.43 -16.05 1.47
N ARG A 103 7.74 -16.10 1.73
CA ARG A 103 8.27 -16.65 2.98
C ARG A 103 7.90 -15.77 4.17
N PHE A 104 7.97 -14.45 4.00
CA PHE A 104 7.56 -13.49 5.02
C PHE A 104 6.09 -13.66 5.41
N ILE A 105 5.18 -13.78 4.43
CA ILE A 105 3.74 -13.96 4.69
C ILE A 105 3.49 -15.28 5.43
N VAL A 106 4.12 -16.38 5.00
CA VAL A 106 3.96 -17.69 5.67
C VAL A 106 4.45 -17.62 7.11
N GLU A 107 5.63 -17.06 7.35
CA GLU A 107 6.18 -16.92 8.70
C GLU A 107 5.26 -16.08 9.61
N MET A 108 4.76 -14.94 9.12
CA MET A 108 3.85 -14.11 9.89
C MET A 108 2.50 -14.79 10.15
N ALA A 109 1.99 -15.56 9.19
CA ALA A 109 0.76 -16.34 9.35
C ALA A 109 0.92 -17.45 10.39
N ASP A 110 2.03 -18.20 10.36
CA ASP A 110 2.33 -19.23 11.35
C ASP A 110 2.41 -18.63 12.76
N ARG A 111 3.06 -17.47 12.92
CA ARG A 111 3.14 -16.77 14.21
C ARG A 111 1.79 -16.24 14.69
N ALA A 112 0.93 -15.79 13.78
CA ALA A 112 -0.42 -15.41 14.12
C ALA A 112 -1.21 -16.60 14.68
N ILE A 113 -1.14 -17.77 14.04
CA ILE A 113 -1.82 -18.99 14.52
C ILE A 113 -1.32 -19.42 15.90
N GLU A 114 -0.03 -19.26 16.21
CA GLU A 114 0.49 -19.59 17.54
C GLU A 114 0.07 -18.61 18.64
N THR A 115 -0.22 -17.36 18.27
CA THR A 115 -0.54 -16.28 19.22
C THR A 115 -2.04 -16.24 19.58
N TYR A 116 -2.91 -16.66 18.66
CA TYR A 116 -4.38 -16.61 18.78
C TYR A 116 -5.01 -17.98 18.98
#